data_AF-A0A6M3ZPG5-F1
#
_entry.id   AF-A0A6M3ZPG5-F1
#
_cell.length_a   1.000
_cell.length_b   1.000
_cell.length_c   1.000
_cell.angle_alpha   90.00
_cell.angle_beta   90.00
_cell.angle_gamma   90.00
#
_symmetry.space_group_name_H-M   'P 1'
#
loop_
_entity.id
_entity.type
_entity.pdbx_description
1 polymer ?
#
loop_
_entity_poly.entity_id
_entity_poly.type
_entity_poly.pdbx_seq_one_letter_code
_entity_poly.pdbx_strand_id
1 'polypeptide(L)'
;MEITARTQIKYEIGETAPDAYYLHGLGEIGIDVTYVLTGVRGATPSQEESELLSCFRGVDAAMRSALVQLLTGLSQMSKAAKKKRDFPAASDAKRTRPGRQRKVPVGQIEGGGDNQEE
;
A
#
# COMPACT_ATOMS: atom_id res chain seq x y z
N MET A 1 7.41 -16.32 36.00
CA MET A 1 7.64 -17.77 36.14
C MET A 1 8.92 -18.09 35.39
N GLU A 2 9.91 -18.71 36.03
CA GLU A 2 11.15 -19.07 35.36
C GLU A 2 10.96 -20.42 34.65
N ILE A 3 10.95 -20.40 33.32
CA ILE A 3 10.77 -21.60 32.50
C ILE A 3 12.16 -22.17 32.22
N THR A 4 12.44 -23.38 32.70
CA THR A 4 13.72 -24.04 32.43
C THR A 4 13.74 -24.68 31.05
N ALA A 5 14.94 -24.80 30.45
CA ALA A 5 15.12 -25.53 29.20
C ALA A 5 14.60 -26.98 29.27
N ARG A 6 14.73 -27.63 30.44
CA ARG A 6 14.21 -28.99 30.67
C ARG A 6 12.69 -29.04 30.58
N THR A 7 12.00 -28.02 31.10
CA THR A 7 10.53 -27.91 30.99
C THR A 7 10.10 -27.78 29.54
N GLN A 8 10.79 -26.94 28.76
CA GLN A 8 10.51 -26.76 27.33
C GLN A 8 10.67 -28.07 26.54
N ILE A 9 11.75 -28.82 26.78
CA ILE A 9 12.00 -30.11 26.14
C ILE A 9 10.83 -31.08 26.39
N LYS A 10 10.30 -31.13 27.62
CA LYS A 10 9.16 -32.00 27.95
C LYS A 10 7.89 -31.65 27.16
N TYR A 11 7.67 -30.37 26.87
CA TYR A 11 6.57 -29.95 26.01
C TYR A 11 6.79 -30.38 24.56
N GLU A 12 8.00 -30.22 24.05
CA GLU A 12 8.34 -30.55 22.66
C GLU A 12 8.25 -32.04 22.35
N ILE A 13 8.58 -32.90 23.31
CA ILE A 13 8.45 -34.37 23.17
C ILE A 13 7.07 -34.89 23.59
N GLY A 14 6.16 -34.02 24.05
CA GLY A 14 4.81 -34.39 24.46
C GLY A 14 4.70 -35.15 25.78
N GLU A 15 5.74 -35.12 26.64
CA GLU A 15 5.71 -35.76 27.97
C GLU A 15 4.77 -35.03 28.93
N THR A 16 4.70 -33.70 28.80
CA THR A 16 3.81 -32.83 29.58
C THR A 16 3.17 -31.76 28.70
N ALA A 17 2.06 -31.18 29.15
CA ALA A 17 1.43 -30.04 28.48
C ALA A 17 1.74 -28.72 29.23
N PRO A 18 1.87 -27.59 28.52
CA PRO A 18 2.03 -26.28 29.14
C PRO A 18 0.77 -25.87 29.91
N ASP A 19 0.96 -25.16 31.03
CA ASP A 19 -0.14 -24.59 31.81
C ASP A 19 -0.57 -23.21 31.28
N ALA A 20 -1.66 -22.68 31.85
CA ALA A 20 -2.17 -21.37 31.46
C ALA A 20 -1.21 -20.21 31.79
N TYR A 21 -0.40 -20.33 32.86
CA TYR A 21 0.57 -19.30 33.23
C TYR A 21 1.74 -19.21 32.25
N TYR A 22 2.21 -20.37 31.77
CA TYR A 22 3.19 -20.48 30.70
C TYR A 22 2.67 -19.81 29.42
N LEU A 23 1.44 -20.15 29.00
CA LEU A 23 0.83 -19.58 27.80
C LEU A 23 0.62 -18.06 27.93
N HIS A 24 0.22 -17.58 29.10
CA HIS A 24 0.14 -16.14 29.38
C HIS A 24 1.50 -15.45 29.21
N GLY A 25 2.58 -16.04 29.75
CA GLY A 25 3.93 -15.51 29.60
C GLY A 25 4.40 -15.46 28.14
N LEU A 26 3.99 -16.43 27.30
CA LEU A 26 4.23 -16.36 25.85
C LEU A 26 3.53 -15.15 25.22
N GLY A 27 2.30 -14.88 25.63
CA GLY A 27 1.53 -13.70 25.19
C GLY A 27 2.21 -12.38 25.53
N GLU A 28 2.81 -12.25 26.72
CA GLU A 28 3.54 -11.05 27.13
C GLU A 28 4.80 -10.79 26.27
N ILE A 29 5.39 -11.85 25.70
CA ILE A 29 6.54 -11.76 24.79
C ILE A 29 6.08 -11.51 23.33
N GLY A 30 4.77 -11.40 23.09
CA GLY A 30 4.18 -11.12 21.79
C GLY A 30 3.94 -12.36 20.93
N ILE A 31 3.93 -13.55 21.53
CA ILE A 31 3.59 -14.79 20.82
C ILE A 31 2.07 -14.93 20.75
N ASP A 32 1.54 -15.24 19.56
CA ASP A 32 0.12 -15.54 19.36
C ASP A 32 -0.23 -16.92 19.97
N VAL A 33 -0.75 -16.90 21.20
CA VAL A 33 -1.18 -18.10 21.93
C VAL A 33 -2.28 -18.86 21.16
N THR A 34 -3.13 -18.16 20.42
CA THR A 34 -4.18 -18.79 19.60
C THR A 34 -3.55 -19.64 18.51
N TYR A 35 -2.51 -19.11 17.85
CA TYR A 35 -1.74 -19.85 16.86
C TYR A 35 -1.03 -21.06 17.48
N VAL A 36 -0.41 -20.90 18.65
CA VAL A 36 0.28 -22.00 19.35
C VAL A 36 -0.68 -23.16 19.64
N LEU A 37 -1.91 -22.87 20.04
CA LEU A 37 -2.88 -23.90 20.41
C LEU A 37 -3.64 -24.50 19.22
N THR A 38 -3.96 -23.70 18.21
CA THR A 38 -4.89 -24.11 17.13
C THR A 38 -4.21 -24.29 15.78
N GLY A 39 -2.97 -23.81 15.62
CA GLY A 39 -2.30 -23.70 14.32
C GLY A 39 -2.90 -22.63 13.40
N VAL A 40 -3.96 -21.94 13.83
CA VAL A 40 -4.62 -20.88 13.08
C VAL A 40 -4.21 -19.54 13.67
N ARG A 41 -3.65 -18.67 12.84
CA ARG A 41 -3.27 -17.32 13.28
C ARG A 41 -4.54 -16.55 13.63
N GLY A 42 -4.65 -16.15 14.88
CA GLY A 42 -5.64 -15.18 15.32
C GLY A 42 -5.00 -13.81 15.22
N ALA A 43 -5.53 -12.92 14.39
CA ALA A 43 -5.14 -11.52 14.53
C ALA A 43 -5.67 -11.01 15.86
N THR A 44 -4.78 -10.71 16.83
CA THR A 44 -5.16 -9.87 17.96
C THR A 44 -5.56 -8.52 17.37
N PRO A 45 -6.84 -8.13 17.46
CA PRO A 45 -7.28 -6.90 16.84
C PRO A 45 -6.50 -5.72 17.42
N SER A 46 -6.07 -4.79 16.57
CA SER A 46 -5.58 -3.50 17.02
C SER A 46 -6.63 -2.78 17.87
N GLN A 47 -6.26 -1.69 18.55
CA GLN A 47 -7.23 -0.91 19.31
C GLN A 47 -8.37 -0.39 18.43
N GLU A 48 -8.06 0.05 17.21
CA GLU A 48 -9.04 0.48 16.21
C GLU A 48 -9.95 -0.68 15.76
N GLU A 49 -9.37 -1.85 15.51
CA GLU A 49 -10.14 -3.05 15.12
C GLU A 49 -11.02 -3.54 16.27
N SER A 50 -10.55 -3.42 17.51
CA SER A 50 -11.30 -3.77 18.72
C SER A 50 -12.51 -2.88 18.91
N GLU A 51 -12.36 -1.57 18.69
CA GLU A 51 -13.46 -0.61 18.72
C GLU A 51 -14.49 -0.92 17.62
N LEU A 52 -14.03 -1.16 16.39
CA LEU A 52 -14.90 -1.56 15.28
C LEU A 52 -15.68 -2.85 15.59
N LEU A 53 -15.03 -3.86 16.16
CA LEU A 53 -15.66 -5.11 16.57
C LEU A 53 -16.69 -4.89 17.69
N SER A 54 -16.42 -4.00 18.63
CA SER A 54 -17.35 -3.65 19.71
C SER A 54 -18.63 -3.01 19.16
N CYS A 55 -18.48 -2.05 18.25
CA CYS A 55 -19.59 -1.41 17.55
C CYS A 55 -20.39 -2.43 16.74
N PHE A 56 -19.72 -3.27 15.94
CA PHE A 56 -20.36 -4.31 15.13
C PHE A 56 -21.18 -5.29 15.99
N ARG A 57 -20.67 -5.69 17.16
CA ARG A 57 -21.38 -6.57 18.10
C ARG A 57 -22.58 -5.88 18.78
N GLY A 58 -22.58 -4.56 18.92
CA GLY A 58 -23.67 -3.81 19.55
C GLY A 58 -24.92 -3.59 18.69
N VAL A 59 -24.82 -3.73 17.36
CA VAL A 59 -25.93 -3.50 16.42
C VAL A 59 -26.70 -4.77 16.05
N ASP A 60 -27.93 -4.60 15.56
CA ASP A 60 -28.80 -5.68 15.11
C ASP A 60 -28.34 -6.31 13.78
N ALA A 61 -28.91 -7.47 13.43
CA ALA A 61 -28.47 -8.25 12.28
C ALA A 61 -28.62 -7.51 10.94
N ALA A 62 -29.67 -6.69 10.78
CA ALA A 62 -29.88 -5.94 9.55
C ALA A 62 -28.80 -4.86 9.39
N MET A 63 -28.52 -4.10 10.46
CA MET A 63 -27.47 -3.08 10.43
C MET A 63 -26.06 -3.67 10.27
N ARG A 64 -25.77 -4.82 10.88
CA ARG A 64 -24.50 -5.53 10.65
C ARG A 64 -24.29 -5.85 9.18
N SER A 65 -25.33 -6.30 8.47
CA SER A 65 -25.24 -6.60 7.04
C SER A 65 -24.97 -5.34 6.21
N ALA A 66 -25.62 -4.22 6.55
CA ALA A 66 -25.42 -2.94 5.90
C ALA A 66 -24.00 -2.39 6.13
N LEU A 67 -23.46 -2.49 7.36
CA LEU A 67 -22.10 -2.07 7.70
C LEU A 67 -21.06 -2.82 6.85
N VAL A 68 -21.22 -4.14 6.72
CA VAL A 68 -20.33 -4.98 5.91
C VAL A 68 -20.39 -4.58 4.44
N GLN A 69 -21.58 -4.36 3.89
CA GLN A 69 -21.75 -3.91 2.50
C GLN A 69 -21.09 -2.54 2.26
N LEU A 70 -21.29 -1.59 3.19
CA LEU A 70 -20.70 -0.24 3.11
C LEU A 70 -19.17 -0.29 3.12
N LEU A 71 -18.58 -1.01 4.09
CA LEU A 71 -17.12 -1.17 4.18
C LEU A 71 -16.54 -1.87 2.94
N THR A 72 -17.26 -2.86 2.40
CA THR A 72 -16.88 -3.55 1.17
C THR A 72 -16.88 -2.59 -0.03
N GLY A 73 -17.93 -1.79 -0.18
CA GLY A 73 -18.04 -0.79 -1.25
C GLY A 73 -16.94 0.28 -1.18
N LEU A 74 -16.67 0.80 0.02
CA LEU A 74 -15.58 1.76 0.26
C LEU A 74 -14.20 1.15 -0.07
N SER A 75 -13.97 -0.11 0.34
CA SER A 75 -12.73 -0.84 0.03
C SER A 75 -12.51 -0.97 -1.48
N GLN A 76 -13.54 -1.35 -2.24
CA GLN A 76 -13.47 -1.47 -3.69
C GLN A 76 -13.20 -0.12 -4.38
N MET A 77 -13.87 0.95 -3.92
CA MET A 77 -13.69 2.30 -4.46
C MET A 77 -12.26 2.82 -4.22
N SER A 78 -11.70 2.55 -3.04
CA SER A 78 -10.32 2.92 -2.70
C SER A 78 -9.28 2.22 -3.58
N LYS A 79 -9.52 0.97 -3.98
CA LYS A 79 -8.66 0.19 -4.87
C LYS A 79 -8.76 0.67 -6.32
N ALA A 80 -9.96 0.99 -6.78
CA ALA A 80 -10.21 1.51 -8.14
C ALA A 80 -9.54 2.87 -8.38
N ALA A 81 -9.55 3.76 -7.38
CA ALA A 81 -8.90 5.07 -7.46
C ALA A 81 -7.36 4.99 -7.60
N LYS A 82 -6.73 3.94 -7.05
CA LYS A 82 -5.27 3.72 -7.19
C LYS A 82 -4.89 3.27 -8.60
N LYS A 83 -5.68 2.38 -9.22
CA LYS A 83 -5.43 1.85 -10.58
C LYS A 83 -5.42 2.92 -11.69
N LYS A 84 -6.11 4.05 -11.50
CA LYS A 84 -6.11 5.16 -12.48
C LYS A 84 -4.89 6.09 -12.42
N ARG A 85 -4.01 5.96 -11.40
CA ARG A 85 -2.84 6.83 -11.23
C ARG A 85 -1.56 6.27 -11.86
N ASP A 86 -1.59 5.01 -12.28
CA ASP A 86 -0.51 4.42 -13.08
C ASP A 86 -0.72 4.81 -14.54
N PHE A 87 -0.35 6.06 -14.86
CA PHE A 87 -0.21 6.48 -16.24
C PHE A 87 0.87 5.60 -16.90
N PRO A 88 0.65 5.05 -18.10
CA PRO A 88 1.70 4.33 -18.80
C PRO A 88 2.86 5.31 -19.03
N ALA A 89 4.04 4.97 -18.53
CA ALA A 89 5.27 5.71 -18.80
C ALA A 89 5.35 5.91 -20.32
N ALA A 90 5.25 7.16 -20.76
CA ALA A 90 5.34 7.51 -22.16
C ALA A 90 6.65 6.92 -22.68
N SER A 91 6.55 5.88 -23.51
CA SER A 91 7.70 5.29 -24.20
C SER A 91 8.43 6.43 -24.90
N ASP A 92 9.74 6.55 -24.65
CA ASP A 92 10.65 7.55 -25.22
C ASP A 92 10.48 7.67 -26.74
N ALA A 93 9.53 8.50 -27.16
CA ALA A 93 9.46 8.96 -28.53
C ALA A 93 10.61 9.94 -28.69
N LYS A 94 11.74 9.47 -29.23
CA LYS A 94 12.88 10.31 -29.62
C LYS A 94 12.35 11.52 -30.39
N ARG A 95 12.28 12.68 -29.73
CA ARG A 95 12.01 13.98 -30.33
C ARG A 95 13.14 14.26 -31.32
N THR A 96 12.91 13.96 -32.60
CA THR A 96 13.72 14.52 -33.68
C THR A 96 13.45 16.02 -33.70
N ARG A 97 14.47 16.82 -33.40
CA ARG A 97 14.38 18.29 -33.45
C ARG A 97 14.19 18.70 -34.92
N PRO A 98 13.13 19.43 -35.29
CA PRO A 98 12.99 19.91 -36.65
C PRO A 98 14.10 20.94 -36.93
N GLY A 99 14.69 20.84 -38.12
CA GLY A 99 15.95 21.45 -38.51
C GLY A 99 16.03 22.97 -38.31
N ARG A 100 17.20 23.41 -37.83
CA ARG A 100 17.65 24.79 -37.85
C ARG A 100 17.79 25.25 -39.31
N GLN A 101 16.82 26.00 -39.82
CA GLN A 101 16.95 26.65 -41.12
C GLN A 101 18.08 27.71 -41.05
N ARG A 102 19.12 27.52 -41.86
CA ARG A 102 20.15 28.55 -42.11
C ARG A 102 19.47 29.66 -42.94
N LYS A 103 19.37 30.87 -42.39
CA LYS A 103 19.06 32.07 -43.18
C LYS A 103 20.19 32.29 -44.18
N VAL A 104 19.88 32.25 -45.47
CA VAL A 104 20.73 32.78 -46.55
C VAL A 104 20.54 34.30 -46.64
N PRO A 105 21.61 35.10 -46.77
CA PRO A 105 21.50 36.54 -46.91
C PRO A 105 21.02 36.91 -48.32
N VAL A 106 19.92 37.67 -48.40
CA VAL A 106 19.42 38.31 -49.62
C VAL A 106 20.35 39.47 -49.95
N GLY A 107 21.11 39.33 -51.03
CA GLY A 107 21.88 40.40 -51.65
C GLY A 107 20.97 41.39 -52.37
N GLN A 108 21.27 42.67 -52.18
CA GLN A 108 20.55 43.83 -52.70
C GLN A 108 21.25 44.27 -53.99
N ILE A 109 20.53 44.22 -55.12
CA ILE A 109 20.94 44.73 -56.45
C ILE A 109 19.87 45.78 -56.80
N GLU A 110 20.15 47.07 -56.57
CA GLU A 110 20.71 48.09 -57.49
C GLU A 110 19.64 48.93 -58.20
N GLY A 111 19.95 50.22 -58.37
CA GLY A 111 19.16 51.24 -59.07
C GLY A 111 18.92 52.45 -58.14
N GLY A 112 19.64 53.57 -58.20
CA GLY A 112 20.41 54.15 -59.31
C GLY A 112 19.59 55.28 -59.93
N GLY A 113 19.99 56.53 -59.65
CA GLY A 113 19.53 57.73 -60.35
C GLY A 113 18.85 58.77 -59.47
N ASP A 114 19.58 59.84 -59.16
CA ASP A 114 19.14 61.17 -59.59
C ASP A 114 20.34 62.13 -59.73
N ASN A 115 20.21 62.97 -60.77
CA ASN A 115 21.20 63.79 -61.43
C ASN A 115 21.60 65.09 -60.69
N GLN A 116 22.82 65.55 -60.97
CA GLN A 116 23.28 66.94 -61.25
C GLN A 116 24.83 66.93 -61.18
N GLU A 117 25.65 67.59 -61.99
CA GLU A 117 25.55 68.48 -63.16
C GLU A 117 26.99 68.61 -63.72
N GLU A 118 27.11 69.11 -64.96
CA GLU A 118 28.31 69.35 -65.83
C GLU A 118 28.71 68.29 -66.85
#